data_AF-A0AA85KH49-F1
#
_entry.id   AF-A0AA85KH49-F1
#
_cell.length_a   1.000
_cell.length_b   1.000
_cell.length_c   1.000
_cell.angle_alpha   90.00
_cell.angle_beta   90.00
_cell.angle_gamma   90.00
#
_symmetry.space_group_name_H-M   'P 1'
#
loop_
_entity.id
_entity.type
_entity.pdbx_description
1 polymer ?
#
loop_
_entity_poly.entity_id
_entity_poly.type
_entity_poly.pdbx_seq_one_letter_code
_entity_poly.pdbx_strand_id
1 'polypeptide(L)'
;MCIYQFDCSCGANYIERTIRQVHRRVSEHHPTWLSKGQKGSIRSSILAHLVDTEHKIDVNTAFKIIYRIPTYLYFTLRVRLLQTAEAIGIHLKKPSLCVQKKFVQPLSLPWPPSQEA
;
A
#
# COMPACT_ATOMS: atom_id res chain seq x y z
N MET A 1 -10.78 7.33 2.74
CA MET A 1 -9.71 7.48 1.74
C MET A 1 -8.40 7.69 2.48
N CYS A 2 -7.50 6.74 2.37
CA CYS A 2 -6.21 6.79 3.03
C CYS A 2 -5.21 5.91 2.30
N ILE A 3 -3.96 6.09 2.66
CA ILE A 3 -2.87 5.22 2.27
C ILE A 3 -2.42 4.48 3.52
N TYR A 4 -2.23 3.19 3.37
CA TYR A 4 -1.70 2.33 4.42
C TYR A 4 -0.44 1.64 3.93
N GLN A 5 0.37 1.27 4.90
CA GLN A 5 1.57 0.48 4.74
C GLN A 5 1.33 -0.87 5.39
N PHE A 6 1.89 -1.90 4.79
CA PHE A 6 2.10 -3.20 5.41
C PHE A 6 3.60 -3.42 5.60
N ASP A 7 3.98 -3.91 6.78
CA ASP A 7 5.35 -4.29 7.12
C ASP A 7 5.37 -5.75 7.60
N CYS A 8 6.26 -6.55 7.02
CA CYS A 8 6.51 -7.92 7.43
C CYS A 8 7.75 -7.98 8.32
N SER A 9 7.81 -8.98 9.20
CA SER A 9 8.95 -9.25 10.08
C SER A 9 10.26 -9.48 9.32
N CYS A 10 10.21 -9.94 8.07
CA CYS A 10 11.38 -10.10 7.21
C CYS A 10 11.86 -8.81 6.52
N GLY A 11 11.26 -7.66 6.84
CA GLY A 11 11.57 -6.37 6.23
C GLY A 11 10.87 -6.12 4.89
N ALA A 12 10.14 -7.11 4.35
CA ALA A 12 9.28 -6.89 3.18
C ALA A 12 8.14 -5.94 3.53
N ASN A 13 7.82 -5.02 2.62
CA ASN A 13 6.82 -3.99 2.87
C ASN A 13 6.01 -3.67 1.61
N TYR A 14 4.88 -3.02 1.83
CA TYR A 14 3.89 -2.72 0.81
C TYR A 14 3.19 -1.40 1.12
N ILE A 15 2.84 -0.62 0.10
CA ILE A 15 2.05 0.61 0.23
C ILE A 15 0.90 0.55 -0.76
N GLU A 16 -0.31 0.83 -0.29
CA GLU A 16 -1.49 0.92 -1.15
C GLU A 16 -2.48 1.96 -0.64
N ARG A 17 -3.20 2.55 -1.59
CA ARG A 17 -4.36 3.41 -1.31
C ARG A 17 -5.66 2.62 -1.19
N THR A 18 -6.57 3.12 -0.36
CA THR A 18 -7.95 2.64 -0.35
C THR A 18 -8.96 3.77 -0.23
N ILE A 19 -10.04 3.65 -1.01
CA ILE A 19 -11.25 4.46 -0.86
C ILE A 19 -12.20 3.80 0.16
N ARG A 20 -12.14 2.46 0.26
CA ARG A 20 -12.92 1.63 1.18
C ARG A 20 -12.36 1.68 2.60
N GLN A 21 -13.07 1.06 3.54
CA GLN A 21 -12.59 0.86 4.91
C GLN A 21 -11.32 -0.01 4.92
N VAL A 22 -10.32 0.39 5.70
CA VAL A 22 -9.01 -0.30 5.77
C VAL A 22 -9.17 -1.74 6.26
N HIS A 23 -10.00 -1.99 7.28
CA HIS A 23 -10.22 -3.34 7.80
C HIS A 23 -10.67 -4.32 6.71
N ARG A 24 -11.49 -3.87 5.75
CA ARG A 24 -11.92 -4.70 4.62
C ARG A 24 -10.74 -5.07 3.73
N ARG A 25 -9.86 -4.12 3.44
CA ARG A 25 -8.62 -4.41 2.68
C ARG A 25 -7.71 -5.37 3.43
N VAL A 26 -7.52 -5.16 4.73
CA VAL A 26 -6.73 -6.06 5.57
C VAL A 26 -7.29 -7.50 5.52
N SER A 27 -8.62 -7.68 5.58
CA SER A 27 -9.23 -9.01 5.44
C SER A 27 -9.07 -9.65 4.05
N GLU A 28 -8.88 -8.84 3.01
CA GLU A 28 -8.56 -9.33 1.66
C GLU A 28 -7.09 -9.82 1.59
N HIS A 29 -6.18 -9.22 2.35
CA HIS A 29 -4.77 -9.58 2.43
C HIS A 29 -4.48 -10.73 3.40
N HIS A 30 -5.26 -10.84 4.48
CA HIS A 30 -5.14 -11.87 5.50
C HIS A 30 -6.50 -12.55 5.72
N PRO A 31 -6.92 -13.43 4.80
CA PRO A 31 -8.21 -14.09 4.87
C PRO A 31 -8.23 -15.15 5.96
N THR A 32 -9.41 -15.40 6.54
CA THR A 32 -9.59 -16.35 7.66
C THR A 32 -9.15 -17.77 7.34
N TRP A 33 -9.22 -18.19 6.08
CA TRP A 33 -8.77 -19.51 5.65
C TRP A 33 -7.25 -19.68 5.82
N LEU A 34 -6.46 -18.60 5.65
CA LEU A 34 -5.00 -18.64 5.81
C LEU A 34 -4.66 -18.98 7.26
N SER A 35 -5.33 -18.31 8.20
CA SER A 35 -5.19 -18.57 9.64
C SER A 35 -5.66 -19.97 10.06
N LYS A 36 -6.53 -20.59 9.27
CA LYS A 36 -7.06 -21.95 9.51
C LYS A 36 -6.27 -23.04 8.76
N GLY A 37 -5.22 -22.70 8.03
CA GLY A 37 -4.46 -23.66 7.21
C GLY A 37 -5.28 -24.29 6.08
N GLN A 38 -6.34 -23.61 5.62
CA GLN A 38 -7.20 -24.09 4.54
C GLN A 38 -6.67 -23.62 3.17
N LYS A 39 -7.19 -24.19 2.07
CA LYS A 39 -6.85 -23.73 0.72
C LYS A 39 -7.75 -22.56 0.33
N GLY A 40 -7.17 -21.57 -0.37
CA GLY A 40 -7.92 -20.45 -0.93
C GLY A 40 -7.19 -19.78 -2.09
N SER A 41 -7.85 -18.80 -2.70
CA SER A 41 -7.31 -18.05 -3.84
C SER A 41 -6.41 -16.90 -3.37
N ILE A 42 -5.22 -16.81 -3.96
CA ILE A 42 -4.28 -15.71 -3.75
C ILE A 42 -4.77 -14.50 -4.57
N ARG A 43 -5.08 -13.39 -3.89
CA ARG A 43 -5.67 -12.18 -4.50
C ARG A 43 -4.85 -10.91 -4.29
N SER A 44 -3.72 -10.99 -3.60
CA SER A 44 -2.84 -9.84 -3.36
C SER A 44 -1.39 -10.27 -3.21
N SER A 45 -0.45 -9.35 -3.47
CA SER A 45 0.98 -9.61 -3.29
C SER A 45 1.37 -9.85 -1.84
N ILE A 46 0.70 -9.19 -0.89
CA ILE A 46 0.87 -9.47 0.55
C ILE A 46 0.50 -10.93 0.83
N LEU A 47 -0.68 -11.39 0.38
CA LEU A 47 -1.13 -12.76 0.62
C LEU A 47 -0.19 -13.78 -0.04
N ALA A 48 0.25 -13.53 -1.28
CA ALA A 48 1.24 -14.37 -1.96
C ALA A 48 2.52 -14.50 -1.11
N HIS A 49 3.06 -13.36 -0.68
CA HIS A 49 4.25 -13.31 0.16
C HIS A 49 4.09 -14.08 1.48
N LEU A 50 2.96 -13.92 2.17
CA LEU A 50 2.68 -14.64 3.43
C LEU A 50 2.61 -16.15 3.24
N VAL A 51 2.05 -16.61 2.11
CA VAL A 51 1.99 -18.04 1.76
C VAL A 51 3.39 -18.56 1.43
N ASP A 52 4.14 -17.84 0.60
CA ASP A 52 5.47 -18.27 0.13
C ASP A 52 6.52 -18.30 1.26
N THR A 53 6.37 -17.42 2.25
CA THR A 53 7.32 -17.30 3.38
C THR A 53 6.84 -17.97 4.66
N GLU A 54 5.59 -18.45 4.70
CA GLU A 54 4.92 -18.97 5.89
C GLU A 54 4.98 -18.02 7.12
N HIS A 55 5.20 -16.72 6.89
CA HIS A 55 5.27 -15.75 7.96
C HIS A 55 3.89 -15.52 8.60
N LYS A 56 3.88 -15.53 9.93
CA LYS A 56 2.72 -15.14 10.72
C LYS A 56 2.79 -13.65 11.00
N ILE A 57 1.65 -12.97 10.84
CA ILE A 57 1.52 -11.54 11.11
C ILE A 57 0.44 -11.29 12.16
N ASP A 58 0.66 -10.28 13.00
CA ASP A 58 -0.42 -9.65 13.74
C ASP A 58 -0.94 -8.48 12.91
N VAL A 59 -2.20 -8.58 12.46
CA VAL A 59 -2.83 -7.58 11.59
C VAL A 59 -2.90 -6.19 12.22
N ASN A 60 -2.90 -6.08 13.55
CA ASN A 60 -2.97 -4.79 14.25
C ASN A 60 -1.65 -4.03 14.22
N THR A 61 -0.53 -4.75 14.09
CA THR A 61 0.82 -4.17 14.07
C THR A 61 1.40 -4.13 12.68
N ALA A 62 1.08 -5.13 11.84
CA ALA A 62 1.59 -5.23 10.47
C ALA A 62 0.98 -4.19 9.52
N PHE A 63 -0.22 -3.66 9.80
CA PHE A 63 -0.88 -2.67 8.95
C PHE A 63 -0.98 -1.31 9.63
N LYS A 64 -0.44 -0.27 8.99
CA LYS A 64 -0.45 1.10 9.51
C LYS A 64 -1.00 2.10 8.50
N ILE A 65 -1.92 2.96 8.92
CA ILE A 65 -2.33 4.10 8.10
C ILE A 65 -1.21 5.16 8.14
N ILE A 66 -0.63 5.48 7.00
CA ILE A 66 0.46 6.47 6.89
C ILE A 66 -0.06 7.87 6.51
N TYR A 67 -1.19 7.96 5.83
CA TYR A 67 -1.82 9.25 5.49
C TYR A 67 -3.32 9.12 5.30
N ARG A 68 -4.10 10.08 5.84
CA ARG A 68 -5.56 10.17 5.63
C ARG A 68 -5.88 11.40 4.81
N ILE A 69 -6.68 11.22 3.76
CA ILE A 69 -7.15 12.33 2.93
C ILE A 69 -8.22 13.12 3.70
N PRO A 70 -8.12 14.46 3.78
CA PRO A 70 -9.13 15.27 4.43
C PRO A 70 -10.53 15.02 3.86
N THR A 71 -11.52 14.93 4.74
CA THR A 71 -12.90 14.55 4.37
C THR A 71 -13.72 15.72 3.84
N TYR A 72 -13.36 16.96 4.19
CA TYR A 72 -14.06 18.19 3.77
C TYR A 72 -13.85 18.55 2.29
N LEU A 73 -12.90 17.91 1.61
CA LEU A 73 -12.59 18.18 0.20
C LEU A 73 -13.60 17.50 -0.75
N TYR A 74 -13.80 18.06 -1.94
CA TYR A 74 -14.58 17.43 -3.01
C TYR A 74 -14.04 16.04 -3.37
N PHE A 75 -14.94 15.11 -3.70
CA PHE A 75 -14.58 13.71 -3.99
C PHE A 75 -13.48 13.57 -5.06
N THR A 76 -13.57 14.34 -6.15
CA THR A 76 -12.59 14.34 -7.24
C THR A 76 -11.20 14.77 -6.78
N LEU A 77 -11.12 15.84 -5.97
CA LEU A 77 -9.86 16.28 -5.36
C LEU A 77 -9.31 15.23 -4.40
N ARG A 78 -10.17 14.59 -3.60
CA ARG A 78 -9.75 13.53 -2.67
C ARG A 78 -9.15 12.33 -3.40
N VAL A 79 -9.72 11.93 -4.55
CA VAL A 79 -9.17 10.85 -5.38
C VAL A 79 -7.81 11.21 -5.96
N ARG A 80 -7.65 12.44 -6.47
CA ARG A 80 -6.37 12.92 -7.01
C ARG A 80 -5.30 12.96 -5.91
N LEU A 81 -5.60 13.57 -4.76
CA LEU A 81 -4.68 13.58 -3.62
C LEU A 81 -4.32 12.18 -3.14
N LEU A 82 -5.27 11.25 -3.17
CA LEU A 82 -5.03 9.85 -2.82
C LEU A 82 -4.03 9.17 -3.77
N GLN A 83 -4.15 9.41 -5.08
CA GLN A 83 -3.22 8.88 -6.07
C GLN A 83 -1.84 9.53 -5.94
N THR A 84 -1.78 10.85 -5.77
CA THR A 84 -0.52 11.59 -5.59
C THR A 84 0.21 11.13 -4.34
N ALA A 85 -0.49 11.05 -3.20
CA ALA A 85 0.13 10.63 -1.95
C ALA A 85 0.58 9.14 -2.00
N GLU A 86 -0.12 8.27 -2.74
CA GLU A 86 0.33 6.88 -2.97
C GLU A 86 1.64 6.86 -3.75
N ALA A 87 1.69 7.60 -4.86
CA ALA A 87 2.90 7.70 -5.69
C ALA A 87 4.09 8.25 -4.88
N ILE A 88 3.88 9.29 -4.07
CA ILE A 88 4.89 9.83 -3.16
C ILE A 88 5.33 8.77 -2.15
N GLY A 89 4.40 8.06 -1.51
CA GLY A 89 4.70 7.01 -0.53
C GLY A 89 5.55 5.90 -1.13
N ILE A 90 5.17 5.39 -2.31
CA ILE A 90 5.94 4.37 -3.05
C ILE A 90 7.31 4.90 -3.44
N HIS A 91 7.41 6.13 -3.95
CA HIS A 91 8.68 6.73 -4.35
C HIS A 91 9.65 6.88 -3.19
N LEU A 92 9.17 7.36 -2.04
CA LEU A 92 9.99 7.60 -0.85
C LEU A 92 10.40 6.30 -0.14
N LYS A 93 9.50 5.32 -0.07
CA LYS A 93 9.72 4.08 0.69
C LYS A 93 10.26 2.91 -0.13
N LYS A 94 10.12 2.97 -1.46
CA LYS A 94 10.52 1.93 -2.41
C LYS A 94 10.11 0.52 -1.96
N PRO A 95 8.81 0.28 -1.71
CA PRO A 95 8.39 -0.95 -1.06
C PRO A 95 8.60 -2.20 -1.93
N SER A 96 9.05 -3.30 -1.33
CA SER A 96 9.49 -4.51 -2.05
C SER A 96 8.36 -5.38 -2.59
N LEU A 97 7.19 -5.38 -1.94
CA LEU A 97 6.02 -6.15 -2.38
C LEU A 97 5.09 -5.39 -3.33
N CYS A 98 5.36 -4.10 -3.53
CA CYS A 98 4.74 -3.38 -4.61
C CYS A 98 5.44 -3.82 -5.89
N VAL A 99 4.79 -4.68 -6.67
CA VAL A 99 5.28 -5.17 -7.98
C VAL A 99 5.61 -4.03 -8.96
N GLN A 100 5.30 -2.78 -8.59
CA GLN A 100 5.38 -1.55 -9.37
C GLN A 100 4.73 -1.77 -10.74
N LYS A 101 3.53 -1.20 -10.89
CA LYS A 101 3.09 -0.74 -12.20
C LYS A 101 4.26 0.07 -12.75
N LYS A 102 5.02 -0.51 -13.69
CA LYS A 102 6.16 0.16 -14.33
C LYS A 102 5.68 1.57 -14.63
N PHE A 103 6.34 2.58 -14.06
CA PHE A 103 5.99 3.96 -14.35
C PHE A 103 5.95 4.08 -15.88
N VAL A 104 4.76 4.30 -16.43
CA VAL A 104 4.59 4.50 -17.87
C VAL A 104 5.16 5.88 -18.13
N GLN A 105 6.47 5.91 -18.39
CA GLN A 105 7.31 7.09 -18.51
C GLN A 105 7.36 8.00 -17.26
N PRO A 106 8.55 8.45 -16.84
CA PRO A 106 8.65 9.62 -15.97
C PRO A 106 7.95 10.79 -16.67
N LEU A 107 7.08 11.50 -15.97
CA LEU A 107 6.58 12.79 -16.47
C LEU A 107 7.81 13.70 -16.58
N SER A 108 8.25 14.00 -17.80
CA SER A 108 9.30 14.99 -18.06
C SER A 108 8.71 16.38 -17.81
N LEU A 109 8.56 16.73 -16.53
CA LEU A 109 8.22 18.07 -16.09
C LEU A 109 9.49 18.92 -16.11
N PRO A 110 9.40 20.19 -16.53
CA PRO A 110 10.46 21.16 -16.31
C PRO A 110 10.49 21.49 -14.82
N TRP A 111 11.18 20.65 -14.04
CA TRP A 111 11.44 20.95 -12.63
C TRP A 111 12.34 22.18 -12.55
N PRO A 112 12.02 23.16 -11.69
CA PRO A 112 12.96 24.23 -11.41
C PRO A 112 14.24 23.64 -10.80
N PRO A 113 15.42 24.17 -11.15
CA PRO A 113 16.69 23.66 -10.62
C PRO A 113 16.70 23.78 -9.10
N SER A 114 17.19 22.73 -8.44
CA SER A 114 17.48 22.72 -7.02
C SER A 114 18.41 23.90 -6.70
N GLN A 115 17.95 24.86 -5.91
CA GLN A 115 18.87 25.80 -5.27
C GLN A 115 19.56 25.03 -4.14
N GLU A 116 20.82 24.67 -4.36
CA GLU A 116 21.71 24.20 -3.31
C GLU A 116 21.88 25.33 -2.28
N ALA A 117 21.74 24.98 -1.00
CA ALA A 117 21.99 25.84 0.15
C ALA A 117 23.25 25.35 0.88
#